data_AF-A0A539D1M1-F1
#
_entry.id   AF-A0A539D1M1-F1
#
_cell.length_a   1.000
_cell.length_b   1.000
_cell.length_c   1.000
_cell.angle_alpha   90.00
_cell.angle_beta   90.00
_cell.angle_gamma   90.00
#
_symmetry.space_group_name_H-M   'P 1'
#
loop_
_entity.id
_entity.type
_entity.pdbx_description
1 polymer ?
#
loop_
_entity_poly.entity_id
_entity_poly.type
_entity_poly.pdbx_seq_one_letter_code
_entity_poly.pdbx_strand_id
1 'polypeptide(L)'
;MYAVIKTGGKQYRVQPGDVIVVEKLDGEAGSNVSFGDVLMLGGEKGVTLGAPLIAGAAVAATLVETRKGEKIKIFKKTRRQGYRRTNGHRQMESVLRITGIDGAGEKAKWDGETSLMTKAEMNLRARGLAPRVETTEAKPAKAAKAAAAPKAEAAEKPAAAKKAPAKKAAPKAKPASTDEA
;
A
#
# COMPACT_ATOMS: atom_id res chain seq x y z
N MET A 1 26.09 -17.86 4.10
CA MET A 1 26.15 -16.97 2.92
C MET A 1 25.15 -15.83 3.06
N TYR A 2 25.45 -14.66 2.49
CA TYR A 2 24.56 -13.51 2.29
C TYR A 2 24.74 -12.96 0.86
N ALA A 3 23.78 -12.17 0.38
CA ALA A 3 23.87 -11.43 -0.88
C ALA A 3 23.56 -9.94 -0.68
N VAL A 4 23.86 -9.13 -1.70
CA VAL A 4 23.28 -7.79 -1.88
C VAL A 4 22.50 -7.79 -3.18
N ILE A 5 21.19 -7.61 -3.07
CA ILE A 5 20.25 -7.53 -4.20
C ILE A 5 19.85 -6.08 -4.48
N LYS A 6 19.54 -5.78 -5.73
CA LYS A 6 18.93 -4.51 -6.15
C LYS A 6 17.45 -4.73 -6.48
N THR A 7 16.56 -3.93 -5.90
CA THR A 7 15.12 -3.94 -6.20
C THR A 7 14.47 -2.61 -5.80
N GLY A 8 13.45 -2.17 -6.54
CA GLY A 8 12.79 -0.87 -6.31
C GLY A 8 13.75 0.34 -6.39
N GLY A 9 14.84 0.24 -7.15
CA GLY A 9 15.91 1.24 -7.21
C GLY A 9 16.84 1.30 -5.99
N LYS A 10 16.61 0.46 -4.97
CA LYS A 10 17.38 0.38 -3.71
C LYS A 10 18.23 -0.89 -3.67
N GLN A 11 19.19 -0.93 -2.77
CA GLN A 11 20.01 -2.12 -2.50
C GLN A 11 19.67 -2.68 -1.11
N TYR A 12 19.61 -4.01 -0.99
CA TYR A 12 19.28 -4.72 0.25
C TYR A 12 20.28 -5.85 0.48
N ARG A 13 20.87 -5.90 1.69
CA ARG A 13 21.60 -7.09 2.16
C ARG A 13 20.58 -8.14 2.61
N VAL A 14 20.81 -9.39 2.22
CA VAL A 14 19.89 -10.51 2.49
C VAL A 14 20.62 -11.79 2.86
N GLN A 15 20.05 -12.56 3.79
CA GLN A 15 20.40 -13.92 4.15
C GLN A 15 19.17 -14.85 3.99
N PRO A 16 19.36 -16.17 3.76
CA PRO A 16 18.25 -17.10 3.77
C PRO A 16 17.54 -17.08 5.13
N GLY A 17 16.23 -16.90 5.13
CA GLY A 17 15.42 -16.72 6.34
C GLY A 17 15.21 -15.26 6.77
N ASP A 18 15.74 -14.26 6.06
CA ASP A 18 15.44 -12.84 6.35
C ASP A 18 13.99 -12.48 6.01
N VAL A 19 13.44 -11.46 6.71
CA VAL A 19 12.15 -10.82 6.36
C VAL A 19 12.39 -9.36 5.96
N ILE A 20 12.63 -9.11 4.68
CA ILE A 20 12.83 -7.75 4.16
C ILE A 20 11.51 -7.05 3.84
N VAL A 21 11.57 -5.73 3.66
CA VAL A 21 10.46 -4.89 3.18
C VAL A 21 10.96 -4.08 2.00
N VAL A 22 10.26 -4.19 0.87
CA VAL A 22 10.63 -3.58 -0.41
C VAL A 22 9.47 -2.73 -0.96
N GLU A 23 9.73 -1.98 -2.02
CA GLU A 23 8.67 -1.32 -2.80
C GLU A 23 7.63 -2.35 -3.27
N LYS A 24 6.39 -1.91 -3.50
CA LYS A 24 5.31 -2.78 -3.99
C LYS A 24 5.76 -3.60 -5.20
N LEU A 25 5.69 -4.93 -5.05
CA LEU A 25 5.75 -5.89 -6.15
C LEU A 25 4.32 -6.29 -6.59
N ASP A 26 4.20 -6.93 -7.74
CA ASP A 26 2.95 -7.51 -8.23
C ASP A 26 2.94 -9.02 -7.98
N GLY A 27 1.84 -9.52 -7.40
CA GLY A 27 1.70 -10.89 -6.92
C GLY A 27 0.84 -10.97 -5.65
N GLU A 28 0.38 -12.19 -5.33
CA GLU A 28 -0.44 -12.50 -4.15
C GLU A 28 0.39 -13.09 -3.02
N ALA A 29 -0.15 -13.12 -1.79
CA ALA A 29 0.52 -13.78 -0.66
C ALA A 29 0.76 -15.26 -0.96
N GLY A 30 1.96 -15.76 -0.68
CA GLY A 30 2.44 -17.08 -1.09
C GLY A 30 3.14 -17.13 -2.46
N SER A 31 3.12 -16.06 -3.26
CA SER A 31 3.82 -16.03 -4.56
C SER A 31 5.34 -16.14 -4.38
N ASN A 32 6.00 -16.99 -5.16
CA ASN A 32 7.45 -17.03 -5.24
C ASN A 32 7.97 -15.94 -6.17
N VAL A 33 9.04 -15.27 -5.75
CA VAL A 33 9.69 -14.15 -6.43
C VAL A 33 11.18 -14.46 -6.53
N SER A 34 11.78 -14.25 -7.71
CA SER A 34 13.21 -14.45 -7.94
C SER A 34 13.88 -13.14 -8.35
N PHE A 35 15.02 -12.82 -7.75
CA PHE A 35 15.82 -11.64 -8.05
C PHE A 35 17.14 -12.05 -8.72
N GLY A 36 17.28 -11.75 -10.01
CA GLY A 36 18.55 -11.89 -10.75
C GLY A 36 19.50 -10.69 -10.60
N ASP A 37 19.02 -9.57 -10.07
CA ASP A 37 19.76 -8.32 -9.84
C ASP A 37 20.68 -8.44 -8.60
N VAL A 38 21.60 -9.41 -8.62
CA VAL A 38 22.57 -9.69 -7.54
C VAL A 38 23.89 -8.96 -7.81
N LEU A 39 24.25 -8.04 -6.89
CA LEU A 39 25.45 -7.19 -6.98
C LEU A 39 26.68 -7.82 -6.31
N MET A 40 26.45 -8.60 -5.25
CA MET A 40 27.49 -9.13 -4.36
C MET A 40 27.00 -10.43 -3.71
N LEU A 41 27.90 -11.40 -3.56
CA LEU A 41 27.75 -12.58 -2.71
C LEU A 41 28.85 -12.58 -1.65
N GLY A 42 28.52 -13.00 -0.43
CA GLY A 42 29.47 -13.09 0.68
C GLY A 42 29.28 -14.36 1.51
N GLY A 43 30.35 -15.12 1.68
CA GLY A 43 30.38 -16.37 2.44
C GLY A 43 31.65 -16.50 3.28
N GLU A 44 31.82 -17.65 3.91
CA GLU A 44 33.00 -17.96 4.72
C GLU A 44 34.28 -18.08 3.88
N LYS A 45 34.13 -18.43 2.58
CA LYS A 45 35.23 -18.49 1.61
C LYS A 45 35.59 -17.14 0.98
N GLY A 46 34.95 -16.04 1.39
CA GLY A 46 35.23 -14.69 0.91
C GLY A 46 34.03 -13.98 0.28
N VAL A 47 34.32 -13.01 -0.59
CA VAL A 47 33.33 -12.14 -1.25
C VAL A 47 33.50 -12.20 -2.76
N THR A 48 32.40 -12.39 -3.47
CA THR A 48 32.30 -12.20 -4.93
C THR A 48 31.59 -10.87 -5.19
N LEU A 49 32.20 -10.02 -6.02
CA LEU A 49 31.63 -8.76 -6.48
C LEU A 49 31.21 -8.88 -7.95
N GLY A 50 30.03 -8.36 -8.29
CA GLY A 50 29.54 -8.26 -9.65
C GLY A 50 30.12 -7.07 -10.42
N ALA A 51 30.10 -7.16 -11.75
CA ALA A 51 30.62 -6.11 -12.64
C ALA A 51 29.69 -5.91 -13.87
N PRO A 52 28.50 -5.28 -13.71
CA PRO A 52 27.92 -4.76 -12.47
C PRO A 52 27.09 -5.78 -11.68
N LEU A 53 26.73 -6.92 -12.28
CA LEU A 53 25.99 -8.02 -11.66
C LEU A 53 26.84 -9.30 -11.62
N ILE A 54 26.44 -10.28 -10.81
CA ILE A 54 27.03 -11.62 -10.80
C ILE A 54 26.22 -12.52 -11.74
N ALA A 55 26.84 -12.94 -12.84
CA ALA A 55 26.20 -13.80 -13.83
C ALA A 55 25.78 -15.15 -13.21
N GLY A 56 24.53 -15.56 -13.46
CA GLY A 56 23.98 -16.83 -12.95
C GLY A 56 23.67 -16.85 -11.45
N ALA A 57 23.78 -15.73 -10.73
CA ALA A 57 23.31 -15.61 -9.35
C ALA A 57 21.81 -15.28 -9.30
N ALA A 58 21.11 -15.83 -8.33
CA ALA A 58 19.70 -15.56 -8.07
C ALA A 58 19.39 -15.61 -6.56
N VAL A 59 18.46 -14.77 -6.11
CA VAL A 59 17.89 -14.85 -4.76
C VAL A 59 16.41 -15.19 -4.85
N ALA A 60 16.05 -16.34 -4.29
CA ALA A 60 14.67 -16.80 -4.16
C ALA A 60 14.02 -16.24 -2.90
N ALA A 61 12.79 -15.78 -3.03
CA ALA A 61 11.97 -15.28 -1.94
C ALA A 61 10.50 -15.65 -2.14
N THR A 62 9.70 -15.52 -1.09
CA THR A 62 8.25 -15.69 -1.12
C THR A 62 7.58 -14.45 -0.54
N LEU A 63 6.52 -13.99 -1.20
CA LEU A 63 5.73 -12.83 -0.78
C LEU A 63 4.83 -13.20 0.40
N VAL A 64 5.08 -12.60 1.57
CA VAL A 64 4.33 -12.85 2.81
C VAL A 64 3.06 -12.00 2.83
N GLU A 65 3.20 -10.70 2.63
CA GLU A 65 2.09 -9.74 2.55
C GLU A 65 2.45 -8.54 1.66
N THR A 66 1.45 -7.94 1.01
CA THR A 66 1.57 -6.59 0.42
C THR A 66 0.65 -5.65 1.20
N ARG A 67 1.23 -4.64 1.83
CA ARG A 67 0.60 -3.88 2.92
C ARG A 67 0.78 -2.38 2.78
N LYS A 68 0.11 -1.62 3.65
CA LYS A 68 0.31 -0.17 3.80
C LYS A 68 1.30 0.10 4.93
N GLY A 69 2.45 0.68 4.59
CA GLY A 69 3.48 1.13 5.52
C GLY A 69 3.00 2.21 6.49
N GLU A 70 3.89 2.68 7.37
CA GLU A 70 3.54 3.62 8.44
C GLU A 70 2.98 4.96 7.93
N LYS A 71 2.13 5.62 8.74
CA LYS A 71 1.48 6.87 8.32
C LYS A 71 2.43 8.07 8.54
N ILE A 72 3.15 8.43 7.49
CA ILE A 72 3.95 9.66 7.44
C ILE A 72 2.99 10.86 7.45
N LYS A 73 3.07 11.70 8.49
CA LYS A 73 2.28 12.93 8.64
C LYS A 73 3.01 14.09 7.95
N ILE A 74 2.58 14.44 6.74
CA ILE A 74 3.12 15.57 5.97
C ILE A 74 2.43 16.85 6.46
N PHE A 75 3.10 17.60 7.32
CA PHE A 75 2.65 18.90 7.81
C PHE A 75 3.34 20.04 7.04
N LYS A 76 2.57 20.95 6.46
CA LYS A 76 3.06 22.18 5.81
C LYS A 76 2.43 23.39 6.48
N LYS A 77 3.23 24.38 6.89
CA LYS A 77 2.78 25.60 7.58
C LYS A 77 3.65 26.79 7.21
N THR A 78 3.02 27.94 6.91
CA THR A 78 3.72 29.21 6.67
C THR A 78 3.45 30.17 7.82
N ARG A 79 4.48 30.76 8.41
CA ARG A 79 4.36 31.69 9.55
C ARG A 79 3.57 32.94 9.13
N ARG A 80 2.64 33.40 9.98
CA ARG A 80 1.75 34.57 9.81
C ARG A 80 0.78 34.56 8.61
N GLN A 81 1.01 33.75 7.57
CA GLN A 81 0.17 33.70 6.35
C GLN A 81 -1.10 32.83 6.44
N GLY A 82 -1.54 32.43 7.64
CA GLY A 82 -2.70 31.53 7.87
C GLY A 82 -2.55 30.08 7.35
N TYR A 83 -1.71 29.84 6.34
CA TYR A 83 -1.52 28.55 5.68
C TYR A 83 -1.04 27.46 6.66
N ARG A 84 -1.88 26.45 6.85
CA ARG A 84 -1.55 25.15 7.44
C ARG A 84 -2.27 24.03 6.66
N ARG A 85 -1.57 22.95 6.35
CA ARG A 85 -2.12 21.73 5.74
C ARG A 85 -1.47 20.50 6.38
N THR A 86 -2.27 19.48 6.66
CA THR A 86 -1.83 18.21 7.28
C THR A 86 -2.37 17.06 6.45
N ASN A 87 -1.51 16.41 5.67
CA ASN A 87 -1.86 15.23 4.88
C ASN A 87 -1.17 13.99 5.48
N GLY A 88 -1.75 12.81 5.28
CA GLY A 88 -1.08 11.55 5.60
C GLY A 88 -0.70 10.80 4.32
N HIS A 89 0.55 10.37 4.22
CA HIS A 89 0.95 9.34 3.25
C HIS A 89 1.05 7.98 3.96
N ARG A 90 0.86 6.90 3.20
CA ARG A 90 1.27 5.53 3.54
C ARG A 90 1.75 4.89 2.25
N GLN A 91 2.99 4.41 2.22
CA GLN A 91 3.52 3.69 1.06
C GLN A 91 2.87 2.31 0.94
N MET A 92 2.71 1.79 -0.27
CA MET A 92 2.42 0.37 -0.50
C MET A 92 3.75 -0.39 -0.54
N GLU A 93 3.91 -1.34 0.36
CA GLU A 93 5.17 -2.06 0.63
C GLU A 93 4.92 -3.56 0.55
N SER A 94 5.84 -4.31 -0.05
CA SER A 94 5.78 -5.77 -0.09
C SER A 94 6.77 -6.38 0.91
N VAL A 95 6.31 -7.34 1.70
CA VAL A 95 7.10 -8.05 2.71
C VAL A 95 7.49 -9.42 2.17
N LEU A 96 8.79 -9.68 2.11
CA LEU A 96 9.35 -10.90 1.52
C LEU A 96 10.07 -11.73 2.58
N ARG A 97 9.87 -13.05 2.56
CA ARG A 97 10.72 -14.03 3.24
C ARG A 97 11.76 -14.53 2.23
N ILE A 98 13.04 -14.43 2.53
CA ILE A 98 14.10 -14.98 1.66
C ILE A 98 14.17 -16.50 1.87
N THR A 99 14.03 -17.28 0.81
CA THR A 99 14.00 -18.75 0.87
C THR A 99 15.32 -19.39 0.43
N GLY A 100 16.08 -18.73 -0.45
CA GLY A 100 17.38 -19.22 -0.88
C GLY A 100 18.24 -18.19 -1.61
N ILE A 101 19.54 -18.45 -1.66
CA ILE A 101 20.55 -17.71 -2.42
C ILE A 101 21.35 -18.75 -3.21
N ASP A 102 21.37 -18.60 -4.53
CA ASP A 102 22.10 -19.43 -5.49
C ASP A 102 23.14 -18.55 -6.21
N GLY A 103 24.39 -18.99 -6.31
CA GLY A 103 25.39 -18.29 -7.12
C GLY A 103 26.84 -18.66 -6.80
N ALA A 104 27.76 -18.36 -7.72
CA ALA A 104 29.20 -18.65 -7.61
C ALA A 104 29.56 -20.11 -7.25
N GLY A 105 28.68 -21.07 -7.59
CA GLY A 105 28.82 -22.49 -7.25
C GLY A 105 28.34 -22.86 -5.84
N GLU A 106 27.94 -21.89 -5.02
CA GLU A 106 27.35 -22.13 -3.70
C GLU A 106 25.83 -21.98 -3.72
N LYS A 107 25.17 -22.70 -2.82
CA LYS A 107 23.72 -22.64 -2.57
C LYS A 107 23.49 -22.57 -1.07
N ALA A 108 22.73 -21.59 -0.61
CA ALA A 108 22.30 -21.50 0.77
C ALA A 108 20.77 -21.37 0.80
N LYS A 109 20.12 -22.40 1.31
CA LYS A 109 18.67 -22.49 1.46
C LYS A 109 18.27 -22.19 2.90
N TRP A 110 17.04 -21.75 3.10
CA TRP A 110 16.40 -21.74 4.41
C TRP A 110 15.33 -22.84 4.45
N ASP A 111 15.48 -23.80 5.37
CA ASP A 111 14.64 -25.00 5.45
C ASP A 111 13.43 -24.87 6.39
N GLY A 112 13.16 -23.66 6.90
CA GLY A 112 11.96 -23.40 7.70
C GLY A 112 10.71 -23.15 6.86
N GLU A 113 9.55 -23.42 7.45
CA GLU A 113 8.25 -23.17 6.82
C GLU A 113 8.00 -21.67 6.62
N THR A 114 7.64 -21.26 5.41
CA THR A 114 7.26 -19.87 5.13
C THR A 114 5.85 -19.58 5.64
N SER A 115 5.73 -19.35 6.94
CA SER A 115 4.47 -18.96 7.57
C SER A 115 3.96 -17.65 6.97
N LEU A 116 2.76 -17.64 6.39
CA LEU A 116 2.09 -16.44 5.83
C LEU A 116 1.56 -15.48 6.92
N MET A 117 2.16 -15.53 8.11
CA MET A 117 1.88 -14.63 9.22
C MET A 117 2.31 -13.22 8.82
N THR A 118 1.41 -12.24 8.93
CA THR A 118 1.75 -10.85 8.57
C THR A 118 2.91 -10.36 9.44
N LYS A 119 3.73 -9.45 8.92
CA LYS A 119 4.79 -8.83 9.72
C LYS A 119 4.21 -7.87 10.78
N ALA A 120 2.90 -7.59 10.75
CA ALA A 120 2.18 -7.03 11.89
C ALA A 120 2.05 -8.07 13.04
N GLU A 121 1.59 -9.29 12.75
CA GLU A 121 1.47 -10.37 13.74
C GLU A 121 2.83 -10.85 14.27
N MET A 122 3.86 -10.92 13.41
CA MET A 122 5.24 -11.18 13.86
C MET A 122 5.70 -10.12 14.89
N ASN A 123 5.47 -8.84 14.60
CA ASN A 123 5.82 -7.73 15.49
C ASN A 123 5.02 -7.72 16.80
N LEU A 124 3.77 -8.23 16.80
CA LEU A 124 2.96 -8.37 18.01
C LEU A 124 3.47 -9.52 18.89
N ARG A 125 3.69 -10.71 18.30
CA ARG A 125 4.28 -11.87 19.01
C ARG A 125 5.65 -11.56 19.60
N ALA A 126 6.53 -10.89 18.85
CA ALA A 126 7.86 -10.49 19.31
C ALA A 126 7.83 -9.47 20.47
N ARG A 127 6.67 -8.86 20.76
CA ARG A 127 6.45 -7.95 21.89
C ARG A 127 5.64 -8.58 23.03
N GLY A 128 5.29 -9.87 22.93
CA GLY A 128 4.44 -10.56 23.91
C GLY A 128 2.97 -10.11 23.90
N LEU A 129 2.52 -9.36 22.87
CA LEU A 129 1.14 -8.89 22.77
C LEU A 129 0.29 -9.88 21.97
N ALA A 130 -0.81 -10.34 22.55
CA ALA A 130 -1.83 -11.11 21.84
C ALA A 130 -2.50 -10.24 20.76
N PRO A 131 -2.93 -10.83 19.62
CA PRO A 131 -3.71 -10.11 18.62
C PRO A 131 -5.06 -9.69 19.23
N ARG A 132 -5.44 -8.41 19.07
CA ARG A 132 -6.75 -7.92 19.48
C ARG A 132 -7.80 -8.38 18.47
N VAL A 133 -8.36 -9.57 18.69
CA VAL A 133 -9.51 -10.06 17.94
C VAL A 133 -10.73 -9.24 18.35
N GLU A 134 -11.24 -8.39 17.46
CA GLU A 134 -12.47 -7.63 17.73
C GLU A 134 -13.69 -8.49 17.38
N THR A 135 -14.20 -9.20 18.39
CA THR A 135 -15.45 -9.97 18.30
C THR A 135 -16.65 -9.04 18.19
N THR A 136 -16.99 -8.63 16.96
CA THR A 136 -18.22 -7.90 16.66
C THR A 136 -19.44 -8.82 16.70
N GLU A 137 -19.76 -9.36 17.88
CA GLU A 137 -21.00 -10.08 18.12
C GLU A 137 -22.18 -9.11 18.05
N ALA A 138 -23.04 -9.29 17.05
CA ALA A 138 -24.21 -8.45 16.84
C ALA A 138 -25.28 -8.75 17.90
N LYS A 139 -25.34 -7.95 18.96
CA LYS A 139 -26.41 -8.00 19.97
C LYS A 139 -27.77 -7.78 19.28
N PRO A 140 -28.70 -8.74 19.32
CA PRO A 140 -29.94 -8.67 18.54
C PRO A 140 -30.87 -7.57 19.05
N ALA A 141 -31.52 -6.87 18.11
CA ALA A 141 -32.48 -5.81 18.43
C ALA A 141 -33.74 -6.39 19.07
N LYS A 142 -34.16 -5.84 20.22
CA LYS A 142 -35.41 -6.25 20.88
C LYS A 142 -36.61 -5.70 20.11
N ALA A 143 -37.57 -6.57 19.82
CA ALA A 143 -38.69 -6.28 18.93
C ALA A 143 -39.63 -5.15 19.42
N ALA A 144 -40.29 -4.51 18.47
CA ALA A 144 -41.30 -3.48 18.71
C ALA A 144 -42.59 -4.04 19.35
N LYS A 145 -43.37 -3.16 19.98
CA LYS A 145 -44.79 -3.39 20.31
C LYS A 145 -45.60 -2.22 19.74
N ALA A 146 -46.80 -2.50 19.22
CA ALA A 146 -47.54 -1.60 18.34
C ALA A 146 -48.94 -1.23 18.89
N ALA A 147 -49.68 -0.43 18.09
CA ALA A 147 -51.08 0.00 18.25
C ALA A 147 -51.36 1.13 19.29
N ALA A 148 -52.25 2.10 19.03
CA ALA A 148 -52.90 2.48 17.76
C ALA A 148 -53.59 3.88 17.79
N ALA A 149 -53.63 4.51 16.60
CA ALA A 149 -54.72 5.31 16.02
C ALA A 149 -55.12 6.70 16.61
N PRO A 150 -55.78 7.59 15.82
CA PRO A 150 -55.70 9.05 16.00
C PRO A 150 -57.06 9.81 16.02
N LYS A 151 -57.01 11.15 15.99
CA LYS A 151 -58.10 12.04 15.54
C LYS A 151 -57.55 13.15 14.62
N ALA A 152 -58.38 13.60 13.66
CA ALA A 152 -58.14 14.77 12.79
C ALA A 152 -58.67 16.07 13.47
N GLU A 153 -58.63 17.29 12.91
CA GLU A 153 -58.50 17.82 11.53
C GLU A 153 -57.93 19.27 11.64
N ALA A 154 -57.56 20.06 10.62
CA ALA A 154 -57.61 20.02 9.14
C ALA A 154 -56.28 20.65 8.58
N ALA A 155 -56.08 21.23 7.39
CA ALA A 155 -56.87 21.56 6.18
C ALA A 155 -55.93 21.59 4.94
N GLU A 156 -56.42 21.92 3.73
CA GLU A 156 -55.71 21.59 2.47
C GLU A 156 -55.69 22.67 1.34
N LYS A 157 -54.47 23.05 0.90
CA LYS A 157 -54.06 23.48 -0.49
C LYS A 157 -54.65 24.80 -1.08
N PRO A 158 -54.25 25.28 -2.30
CA PRO A 158 -53.51 24.63 -3.40
C PRO A 158 -52.20 25.30 -3.88
N ALA A 159 -51.67 24.77 -5.00
CA ALA A 159 -50.28 24.87 -5.43
C ALA A 159 -50.05 25.73 -6.69
N ALA A 160 -48.78 26.07 -6.95
CA ALA A 160 -48.31 26.59 -8.24
C ALA A 160 -46.92 26.04 -8.56
N ALA A 161 -46.69 25.64 -9.82
CA ALA A 161 -45.40 25.12 -10.30
C ALA A 161 -44.82 25.97 -11.44
N LYS A 162 -43.50 26.17 -11.44
CA LYS A 162 -42.64 26.66 -12.55
C LYS A 162 -41.21 26.22 -12.20
N LYS A 163 -40.61 25.22 -12.87
CA LYS A 163 -40.16 25.12 -14.28
C LYS A 163 -38.86 25.92 -14.53
N ALA A 164 -37.75 25.20 -14.67
CA ALA A 164 -36.43 25.76 -14.95
C ALA A 164 -36.23 26.10 -16.46
N PRO A 165 -35.41 27.11 -16.79
CA PRO A 165 -34.88 27.33 -18.14
C PRO A 165 -33.48 26.70 -18.32
N ALA A 166 -33.15 26.34 -19.56
CA ALA A 166 -31.90 25.64 -19.91
C ALA A 166 -30.82 26.58 -20.51
N LYS A 167 -29.63 26.02 -20.75
CA LYS A 167 -28.54 26.65 -21.53
C LYS A 167 -29.04 27.21 -22.86
N LYS A 168 -28.50 28.34 -23.31
CA LYS A 168 -28.46 28.72 -24.73
C LYS A 168 -27.08 29.29 -25.08
N ALA A 169 -26.64 29.08 -26.32
CA ALA A 169 -25.27 29.32 -26.76
C ALA A 169 -25.04 30.76 -27.28
N ALA A 170 -23.76 31.15 -27.38
CA ALA A 170 -23.33 32.47 -27.86
C ALA A 170 -23.39 32.60 -29.41
N PRO A 171 -23.61 33.81 -29.93
CA PRO A 171 -23.30 34.14 -31.32
C PRO A 171 -21.80 34.49 -31.49
N LYS A 172 -21.26 34.25 -32.69
CA LYS A 172 -19.95 34.79 -33.13
C LYS A 172 -20.18 36.02 -34.01
N ALA A 173 -19.35 37.05 -33.85
CA ALA A 173 -19.09 38.08 -34.86
C ALA A 173 -17.59 38.06 -35.23
N LYS A 174 -17.21 38.73 -36.32
CA LYS A 174 -15.92 38.53 -37.04
C LYS A 174 -15.05 39.81 -37.08
N PRO A 175 -13.78 39.74 -37.55
CA PRO A 175 -12.72 40.66 -37.13
C PRO A 175 -12.56 41.90 -38.02
N ALA A 176 -11.71 42.82 -37.54
CA ALA A 176 -11.00 43.81 -38.34
C ALA A 176 -9.48 43.69 -38.08
N SER A 177 -8.66 44.14 -39.02
CA SER A 177 -7.19 44.15 -39.02
C SER A 177 -6.67 45.57 -39.34
N THR A 178 -5.34 45.75 -39.40
CA THR A 178 -4.62 46.93 -39.95
C THR A 178 -4.82 48.27 -39.19
N ASP A 179 -3.81 49.13 -39.01
CA ASP A 179 -2.37 48.98 -39.28
C ASP A 179 -1.44 49.90 -38.46
N GLU A 180 -0.15 49.59 -38.55
CA GLU A 180 1.06 50.46 -38.57
C GLU A 180 1.17 51.74 -37.69
N ALA A 181 2.17 51.75 -36.79
CA ALA A 181 3.10 52.85 -36.49
C ALA A 181 4.28 52.36 -35.62
#